data_AF-A0A662W4W4-F1
#
_entry.id   AF-A0A662W4W4-F1
#
_cell.length_a   1.000
_cell.length_b   1.000
_cell.length_c   1.000
_cell.angle_alpha   90.00
_cell.angle_beta   90.00
_cell.angle_gamma   90.00
#
_symmetry.space_group_name_H-M   'P 1'
#
loop_
_entity.id
_entity.type
_entity.pdbx_description
1 polymer ?
#
loop_
_entity_poly.entity_id
_entity_poly.type
_entity_poly.pdbx_seq_one_letter_code
_entity_poly.pdbx_strand_id
1 'polypeptide(L)'
;GVEGFNKVIMHLADIAGGIPVTAPSEFDLKNPEIGKLVEKYLRGSENFTTEQRLKIIKFIEFWATSSHLLGAIHGGGSPTAAIIFLQYLADLAEKEEAVKEVLSL
;
A
#
# COMPACT_ATOMS: atom_id res chain seq x y z
N GLY A 1 2.20 -12.29 1.22
CA GLY A 1 0.72 -12.26 1.41
C GLY A 1 0.26 -10.84 1.66
N VAL A 2 -1.03 -10.66 2.01
CA VAL A 2 -1.68 -9.35 2.23
C VAL A 2 -0.94 -8.47 3.25
N GLU A 3 -0.44 -9.06 4.33
CA GLU A 3 0.33 -8.31 5.34
C GLU A 3 1.59 -7.66 4.76
N GLY A 4 2.33 -8.39 3.93
CA GLY A 4 3.54 -7.87 3.27
C GLY A 4 3.22 -6.72 2.33
N PHE A 5 2.13 -6.83 1.57
CA PHE A 5 1.66 -5.74 0.70
C PHE A 5 1.28 -4.50 1.51
N ASN A 6 0.49 -4.66 2.59
CA ASN A 6 0.10 -3.55 3.45
C ASN A 6 1.32 -2.87 4.09
N LYS A 7 2.33 -3.64 4.52
CA LYS A 7 3.60 -3.09 5.03
C LYS A 7 4.32 -2.24 3.98
N VAL A 8 4.38 -2.71 2.72
CA VAL A 8 4.99 -1.94 1.62
C VAL A 8 4.23 -0.63 1.38
N ILE A 9 2.89 -0.66 1.36
CA ILE A 9 2.08 0.56 1.19
C ILE A 9 2.28 1.52 2.38
N MET A 10 2.34 1.01 3.62
CA MET A 10 2.62 1.85 4.79
C MET A 10 4.00 2.51 4.71
N HIS A 11 5.06 1.76 4.35
CA HIS A 11 6.39 2.34 4.16
C HIS A 11 6.42 3.37 3.03
N LEU A 12 5.70 3.12 1.93
CA LEU A 12 5.59 4.07 0.83
C LEU A 12 4.91 5.37 1.27
N ALA A 13 3.82 5.29 2.06
CA ALA A 13 3.13 6.45 2.61
C ALA A 13 4.02 7.25 3.57
N ASP A 14 4.78 6.55 4.43
CA ASP A 14 5.72 7.17 5.37
C ASP A 14 6.83 7.94 4.62
N ILE A 15 7.44 7.32 3.61
CA ILE A 15 8.46 7.96 2.75
C ILE A 15 7.88 9.15 1.97
N ALA A 16 6.65 9.04 1.47
CA ALA A 16 6.00 10.09 0.69
C ALA A 16 5.60 11.30 1.54
N GLY A 17 5.42 11.11 2.85
CA GLY A 17 4.83 12.09 3.75
C GLY A 17 3.33 12.33 3.47
N GLY A 18 2.79 13.44 3.97
CA GLY A 18 1.35 13.72 3.87
C GLY A 18 0.84 14.20 2.51
N ILE A 19 1.74 14.50 1.56
CA ILE A 19 1.36 15.11 0.28
C ILE A 19 0.48 14.24 -0.63
N PRO A 20 0.51 12.89 -0.63
CA PRO A 20 -0.42 12.09 -1.43
C PRO A 20 -1.91 12.37 -1.16
N VAL A 21 -2.27 12.82 0.04
CA VAL A 21 -3.66 13.12 0.41
C VAL A 21 -3.97 14.62 0.49
N THR A 22 -2.97 15.48 0.25
CA THR A 22 -3.13 16.95 0.32
C THR A 22 -2.60 17.69 -0.91
N ALA A 23 -2.08 16.96 -1.91
CA ALA A 23 -1.59 17.54 -3.15
C ALA A 23 -2.71 18.31 -3.88
N PRO A 24 -2.41 19.50 -4.43
CA PRO A 24 -3.37 20.23 -5.24
C PRO A 24 -3.67 19.47 -6.53
N SER A 25 -4.73 19.88 -7.21
CA SER A 25 -5.12 19.29 -8.48
C SER A 25 -4.17 19.69 -9.61
N GLU A 26 -4.23 18.96 -10.72
CA GLU A 26 -3.53 19.37 -11.95
C GLU A 26 -4.05 20.72 -12.48
N PHE A 27 -5.33 21.03 -12.24
CA PHE A 27 -5.92 22.32 -12.63
C PHE A 27 -5.28 23.48 -11.86
N ASP A 28 -4.98 23.30 -10.58
CA ASP A 28 -4.29 24.31 -9.77
C ASP A 28 -2.86 24.54 -10.28
N LEU A 29 -2.15 23.47 -10.64
CA LEU A 29 -0.81 23.55 -11.22
C LEU A 29 -0.81 24.32 -12.55
N LYS A 30 -1.82 24.11 -13.39
CA LYS A 30 -1.98 24.76 -14.70
C LYS A 30 -2.67 26.13 -14.64
N ASN A 31 -3.11 26.56 -13.45
CA ASN A 31 -3.85 27.81 -13.28
C ASN A 31 -2.92 29.01 -13.54
N PRO A 32 -3.32 30.00 -14.36
CA PRO A 32 -2.47 31.15 -14.70
C PRO A 32 -2.18 32.08 -13.51
N GLU A 33 -3.04 32.10 -12.50
CA GLU A 33 -2.90 32.94 -11.30
C GLU A 33 -2.07 32.25 -10.22
N ILE A 34 -2.43 31.01 -9.87
CA ILE A 34 -1.83 30.29 -8.72
C ILE A 34 -0.78 29.24 -9.11
N GLY A 35 -0.70 28.82 -10.37
CA GLY A 35 0.20 27.75 -10.82
C GLY A 35 1.67 28.02 -10.51
N LYS A 36 2.12 29.28 -10.66
CA LYS A 36 3.48 29.70 -10.28
C LYS A 36 3.75 29.57 -8.77
N LEU A 37 2.73 29.76 -7.93
CA LEU A 37 2.85 29.56 -6.48
C LEU A 37 2.92 28.06 -6.15
N VAL A 38 2.11 27.24 -6.82
CA VAL A 38 2.14 25.77 -6.69
C VAL A 38 3.54 25.26 -7.09
N GLU A 39 4.05 25.68 -8.25
CA GLU A 39 5.39 25.33 -8.72
C GLU A 39 6.47 25.70 -7.70
N LYS A 40 6.41 26.91 -7.14
CA LYS A 40 7.38 27.42 -6.16
C LYS A 40 7.35 26.64 -4.85
N TYR A 41 6.17 26.47 -4.26
CA TYR A 41 6.06 25.94 -2.89
C TYR A 41 6.01 24.41 -2.82
N LEU A 42 5.66 23.73 -3.91
CA LEU A 42 5.68 22.26 -3.96
C LEU A 42 6.93 21.69 -4.64
N ARG A 43 7.89 22.54 -4.98
CA ARG A 43 9.20 22.08 -5.42
C ARG A 43 9.88 21.32 -4.28
N GLY A 44 10.45 20.17 -4.62
CA GLY A 44 11.23 19.33 -3.70
C GLY A 44 12.72 19.46 -4.02
N SER A 45 13.31 18.36 -4.49
CA SER A 45 14.69 18.35 -4.99
C SER A 45 14.86 19.24 -6.22
N GLU A 46 16.03 19.86 -6.36
CA GLU A 46 16.40 20.65 -7.53
C GLU A 46 16.52 19.81 -8.81
N ASN A 47 16.77 18.50 -8.67
CA ASN A 47 16.93 17.55 -9.77
C ASN A 47 15.62 17.25 -10.52
N PHE A 48 14.47 17.63 -9.97
CA PHE A 48 13.16 17.32 -10.54
C PHE A 48 12.26 18.55 -10.57
N THR A 49 11.34 18.59 -11.55
CA THR A 49 10.31 19.63 -11.61
C THR A 49 9.18 19.33 -10.61
N THR A 50 8.43 20.37 -10.23
CA THR A 50 7.26 20.20 -9.36
C THR A 50 6.22 19.29 -9.99
N GLU A 51 6.02 19.35 -11.31
CA GLU A 51 5.13 18.44 -12.02
C GLU A 51 5.59 16.98 -11.94
N GLN A 52 6.89 16.71 -12.11
CA GLN A 52 7.44 15.35 -11.96
C GLN A 52 7.22 14.80 -10.55
N ARG A 53 7.45 15.64 -9.53
CA ARG A 53 7.17 15.29 -8.14
C ARG A 53 5.68 15.01 -7.91
N LEU A 54 4.79 15.85 -8.42
CA LEU A 54 3.34 15.64 -8.28
C LEU A 54 2.86 14.37 -9.00
N LYS A 55 3.44 14.02 -10.16
CA LYS A 55 3.13 12.77 -10.86
C LYS A 55 3.41 11.52 -10.03
N ILE A 56 4.59 11.44 -9.39
CA ILE A 56 4.89 10.30 -8.52
C ILE A 56 4.02 10.30 -7.26
N ILE A 57 3.70 11.47 -6.71
CA ILE A 57 2.77 11.59 -5.57
C ILE A 57 1.38 11.07 -5.94
N LYS A 58 0.84 11.43 -7.12
CA LYS A 58 -0.46 10.95 -7.60
C LYS A 58 -0.45 9.45 -7.88
N PHE A 59 0.67 8.90 -8.32
CA PHE A 59 0.83 7.44 -8.43
C PHE A 59 0.76 6.75 -7.06
N ILE A 60 1.41 7.31 -6.04
CA ILE A 60 1.36 6.79 -4.66
C ILE A 60 -0.06 6.87 -4.09
N GLU A 61 -0.71 8.03 -4.24
CA GLU A 61 -2.12 8.24 -3.86
C GLU A 61 -3.00 7.15 -4.50
N PHE A 62 -2.86 6.94 -5.80
CA PHE A 62 -3.64 5.95 -6.53
C PHE A 62 -3.51 4.54 -5.95
N TRP A 63 -2.31 4.08 -5.60
CA TRP A 63 -2.15 2.76 -4.99
C TRP A 63 -2.66 2.67 -3.56
N ALA A 64 -2.53 3.74 -2.78
CA ALA A 64 -2.87 3.76 -1.36
C ALA A 64 -4.36 3.99 -1.10
N THR A 65 -5.07 4.72 -1.97
CA THR A 65 -6.44 5.19 -1.67
C THR A 65 -7.50 4.73 -2.67
N SER A 66 -7.13 4.07 -3.76
CA SER A 66 -8.09 3.57 -4.76
C SER A 66 -8.49 2.10 -4.56
N SER A 67 -9.30 1.60 -5.50
CA SER A 67 -9.68 0.19 -5.58
C SER A 67 -8.49 -0.78 -5.70
N HIS A 68 -7.30 -0.31 -6.06
CA HIS A 68 -6.10 -1.14 -6.11
C HIS A 68 -5.70 -1.74 -4.76
N LEU A 69 -5.85 -0.99 -3.66
CA LEU A 69 -5.58 -1.51 -2.32
C LEU A 69 -6.54 -2.66 -1.96
N LEU A 70 -7.84 -2.46 -2.19
CA LEU A 70 -8.84 -3.49 -1.94
C LEU A 70 -8.67 -4.70 -2.86
N GLY A 71 -8.32 -4.46 -4.13
CA GLY A 71 -7.99 -5.51 -5.09
C GLY A 71 -6.79 -6.34 -4.68
N ALA A 72 -5.75 -5.73 -4.08
CA ALA A 72 -4.59 -6.44 -3.57
C ALA A 72 -4.90 -7.27 -2.31
N ILE A 73 -5.89 -6.85 -1.51
CA ILE A 73 -6.31 -7.58 -0.30
C ILE A 73 -7.24 -8.77 -0.65
N HIS A 74 -8.15 -8.57 -1.60
CA HIS A 74 -9.22 -9.54 -1.91
C HIS A 74 -9.05 -10.28 -3.23
N GLY A 75 -8.03 -9.95 -4.03
CA GLY A 75 -7.75 -10.60 -5.30
C GLY A 75 -7.53 -12.10 -5.12
N GLY A 76 -8.40 -12.93 -5.71
CA GLY A 76 -8.38 -14.38 -5.55
C GLY A 76 -9.08 -14.91 -4.30
N GLY A 77 -9.71 -14.04 -3.50
CA GLY A 77 -10.45 -14.38 -2.28
C GLY A 77 -9.95 -13.60 -1.06
N SER A 78 -10.84 -13.38 -0.09
CA SER A 78 -10.46 -12.73 1.18
C SER A 78 -9.40 -13.55 1.93
N PRO A 79 -8.53 -12.92 2.74
CA PRO A 79 -7.50 -13.63 3.51
C PRO A 79 -8.04 -14.81 4.34
N THR A 80 -9.25 -14.64 4.90
CA THR A 80 -9.95 -15.68 5.64
C THR A 80 -10.21 -16.95 4.82
N ALA A 81 -10.49 -16.82 3.52
CA ALA A 81 -10.71 -17.97 2.64
C ALA A 81 -9.45 -18.84 2.54
N ALA A 82 -8.27 -18.21 2.40
CA ALA A 82 -7.00 -18.93 2.39
C ALA A 82 -6.71 -19.61 3.75
N ILE A 83 -7.03 -18.96 4.87
CA ILE A 83 -6.86 -19.55 6.21
C ILE A 83 -7.75 -20.78 6.40
N ILE A 84 -9.03 -20.69 6.06
CA ILE A 84 -9.98 -21.81 6.14
C ILE A 84 -9.48 -22.97 5.27
N PHE A 85 -9.01 -22.67 4.06
CA PHE A 85 -8.50 -23.70 3.16
C PHE A 85 -7.24 -24.38 3.71
N LEU A 86 -6.31 -23.63 4.31
CA LEU A 86 -5.13 -24.19 4.97
C LEU A 86 -5.50 -25.06 6.17
N GLN A 87 -6.48 -24.64 6.98
CA GLN A 87 -6.98 -25.43 8.11
C GLN A 87 -7.63 -26.74 7.64
N TYR A 88 -8.38 -26.69 6.54
CA TYR A 88 -9.00 -27.87 5.95
C TYR A 88 -7.97 -28.88 5.42
N LEU A 89 -6.88 -28.39 4.82
CA LEU A 89 -5.80 -29.25 4.30
C LEU A 89 -4.83 -29.75 5.37
N ALA A 90 -4.79 -29.12 6.54
CA ALA A 90 -3.85 -29.49 7.59
C ALA A 90 -4.35 -30.72 8.36
N ASP A 91 -3.58 -31.81 8.33
CA ASP A 91 -3.77 -32.90 9.29
C ASP A 91 -3.28 -32.42 10.67
N LEU A 92 -4.23 -32.04 11.53
CA LEU A 92 -3.94 -31.59 12.89
C LEU A 92 -3.72 -32.77 13.85
N ALA A 93 -4.33 -33.92 13.57
CA ALA A 93 -4.19 -35.11 14.41
C ALA A 93 -2.77 -35.67 14.32
N GLU A 94 -2.23 -35.77 13.11
CA GLU A 94 -0.83 -36.16 12.89
C GLU A 94 0.15 -35.23 13.64
N LYS A 95 -0.07 -33.91 13.55
CA LYS A 95 0.79 -32.92 14.25
C LYS A 95 0.67 -33.02 15.76
N GLU A 96 -0.53 -33.29 16.29
CA GLU A 96 -0.75 -33.49 17.72
C GLU A 96 -0.02 -34.75 18.21
N GLU A 97 -0.10 -35.84 17.45
CA GLU A 97 0.54 -37.10 17.79
C GLU A 97 2.08 -36.96 17.82
N ALA A 98 2.66 -36.27 16.85
CA ALA A 98 4.09 -35.97 16.83
C ALA A 98 4.55 -35.21 18.09
N VAL A 99 3.72 -34.30 18.62
CA VAL A 99 4.03 -33.58 19.86
C VAL A 99 3.93 -34.51 21.07
N LYS A 100 2.92 -35.39 21.13
CA LYS A 100 2.78 -36.38 22.22
C LYS A 100 3.97 -37.32 22.29
N GLU A 101 4.42 -37.83 21.14
CA GLU A 101 5.59 -38.71 21.06
C GLU A 101 6.84 -38.04 21.66
N VAL A 102 7.11 -36.78 21.29
CA VAL A 102 8.24 -36.01 21.83
C VAL A 102 8.11 -35.78 23.34
N LEU A 103 6.89 -35.62 23.85
CA LEU A 103 6.62 -35.42 25.28
C LEU A 103 6.51 -36.73 26.07
N SER A 104 6.58 -37.89 25.41
CA SER A 104 6.31 -39.20 26.02
C SER A 104 4.93 -39.28 26.70
N LEU A 105 3.93 -38.67 26.07
CA LEU A 105 2.51 -38.73 26.45
C LEU A 105 1.78 -39.86 25.73
#